data_AF-M2YKU9-F1
#
_entry.id   AF-M2YKU9-F1
#
_cell.length_a   1.000
_cell.length_b   1.000
_cell.length_c   1.000
_cell.angle_alpha   90.00
_cell.angle_beta   90.00
_cell.angle_gamma   90.00
#
_symmetry.space_group_name_H-M   'P 1'
#
loop_
_entity.id
_entity.type
_entity.pdbx_description
1 polymer ?
#
loop_
_entity_poly.entity_id
_entity_poly.type
_entity_poly.pdbx_seq_one_letter_code
_entity_poly.pdbx_strand_id
1 'polypeptide(L)'
;METHNDKRRFVAQRLDEIIGALETSAPGPGEQSPVPTSGEFDGSLVAAQRHRAEIETASDERLDEIAAGYPEIAAAWERDGSS
;
A
#
# COMPACT_ATOMS: atom_id res chain seq x y z
N MET A 1 7.11 18.87 -14.01
CA MET A 1 7.41 17.42 -13.86
C MET A 1 7.59 17.16 -12.37
N GLU A 2 6.54 17.37 -11.57
CA GLU A 2 6.58 17.24 -10.09
C GLU A 2 5.75 16.04 -9.61
N THR A 3 4.68 15.71 -10.34
CA THR A 3 3.70 14.66 -10.03
C THR A 3 4.25 13.25 -9.77
N HIS A 4 5.38 12.86 -10.38
CA HIS A 4 5.96 11.52 -10.15
C HIS A 4 6.57 11.37 -8.74
N ASN A 5 7.24 12.40 -8.23
CA ASN A 5 7.81 12.34 -6.88
C ASN A 5 6.70 12.44 -5.82
N ASP A 6 5.68 13.26 -6.11
CA ASP A 6 4.49 13.41 -5.25
C ASP A 6 3.72 12.09 -5.13
N LYS A 7 3.47 11.40 -6.25
CA LYS A 7 2.79 10.10 -6.24
C LYS A 7 3.56 9.05 -5.46
N ARG A 8 4.89 8.95 -5.66
CA ARG A 8 5.72 8.02 -4.89
C ARG A 8 5.61 8.27 -3.39
N ARG A 9 5.74 9.53 -2.96
CA ARG A 9 5.59 9.90 -1.55
C ARG A 9 4.19 9.59 -1.02
N PHE A 10 3.17 9.87 -1.81
CA PHE A 10 1.78 9.61 -1.44
C PHE A 10 1.52 8.11 -1.22
N VAL A 11 1.86 7.27 -2.21
CA VAL A 11 1.67 5.81 -2.11
C VAL A 11 2.49 5.24 -0.96
N ALA A 12 3.73 5.71 -0.77
CA ALA A 12 4.58 5.33 0.36
C ALA A 12 3.93 5.65 1.71
N GLN A 13 3.42 6.87 1.89
CA GLN A 13 2.76 7.30 3.13
C GLN A 13 1.51 6.48 3.41
N ARG A 14 0.65 6.27 2.40
CA ARG A 14 -0.57 5.48 2.58
C ARG A 14 -0.27 4.02 2.94
N LEU A 15 0.78 3.44 2.34
CA LEU A 15 1.23 2.11 2.73
C LEU A 15 1.76 2.05 4.16
N ASP A 16 2.51 3.06 4.61
CA ASP A 16 2.96 3.14 6.02
C ASP A 16 1.75 3.16 6.98
N GLU A 17 0.67 3.87 6.63
CA GLU A 17 -0.58 3.87 7.42
C GLU A 17 -1.26 2.50 7.45
N ILE A 18 -1.35 1.82 6.29
CA ILE A 18 -1.94 0.48 6.18
C ILE A 18 -1.10 -0.53 6.98
N ILE A 19 0.23 -0.49 6.84
CA ILE A 19 1.15 -1.34 7.60
C ILE A 19 0.93 -1.10 9.10
N GLY A 20 0.93 0.15 9.57
CA GLY A 20 0.73 0.46 10.99
C GLY A 20 -0.63 0.02 11.51
N ALA A 21 -1.69 0.13 10.71
CA ALA A 21 -3.02 -0.36 11.06
C ALA A 21 -3.08 -1.89 11.15
N LEU A 22 -2.41 -2.59 10.24
CA LEU A 22 -2.28 -4.05 10.24
C LEU A 22 -1.41 -4.54 11.40
N GLU A 23 -0.32 -3.85 11.74
CA GLU A 23 0.52 -4.15 12.90
C GLU A 23 -0.22 -3.94 14.23
N THR A 24 -1.05 -2.90 14.31
CA THR A 24 -1.88 -2.61 15.49
C THR A 24 -3.05 -3.59 15.62
N SER A 25 -3.60 -4.06 14.50
CA SER A 25 -4.73 -5.01 14.46
C SER A 25 -4.27 -6.46 14.50
N ALA A 26 -2.99 -6.75 14.26
CA ALA A 26 -2.43 -8.07 14.46
C ALA A 26 -2.49 -8.38 15.95
N PRO A 27 -3.23 -9.41 16.37
CA PRO A 27 -3.11 -9.86 17.74
C PRO A 27 -1.67 -10.34 17.91
N GLY A 28 -1.08 -10.12 19.10
CA GLY A 28 0.33 -10.41 19.36
C GLY A 28 0.74 -11.83 18.95
N PRO A 29 2.03 -12.18 18.91
CA PRO A 29 2.61 -13.34 18.20
C PRO A 29 2.13 -14.77 18.58
N GLY A 30 0.92 -14.97 19.10
CA GLY A 30 0.24 -16.25 19.34
C GLY A 30 -1.21 -16.36 18.84
N GLU A 31 -1.80 -15.36 18.19
CA GLU A 31 -3.17 -15.46 17.67
C GLU A 31 -3.16 -15.42 16.13
N GLN A 32 -3.62 -16.51 15.52
CA GLN A 32 -3.65 -16.67 14.07
C GLN A 32 -4.70 -15.74 13.47
N SER A 33 -4.26 -14.64 12.84
CA SER A 33 -5.12 -13.87 11.95
C SER A 33 -5.61 -14.74 10.78
N PRO A 34 -6.87 -14.59 10.34
CA PRO A 34 -7.44 -15.40 9.28
C PRO A 34 -6.64 -15.17 7.99
N VAL A 35 -6.06 -16.24 7.45
CA VAL A 35 -5.45 -16.28 6.12
C VAL A 35 -6.49 -15.85 5.08
N PRO A 36 -6.27 -14.76 4.32
CA PRO A 36 -7.10 -14.46 3.18
C PRO A 36 -6.87 -15.55 2.13
N THR A 37 -7.98 -16.01 1.57
CA THR A 37 -8.01 -17.03 0.55
C THR A 37 -8.02 -16.34 -0.80
N SER A 38 -7.09 -16.77 -1.66
CA SER A 38 -7.08 -16.61 -3.12
C SER A 38 -6.60 -15.28 -3.67
N GLY A 39 -5.34 -15.26 -4.15
CA GLY A 39 -4.93 -14.85 -5.51
C GLY A 39 -5.12 -13.40 -5.97
N GLU A 40 -6.00 -12.65 -5.34
CA GLU A 40 -6.13 -11.21 -5.41
C GLU A 40 -5.29 -10.62 -4.27
N PHE A 41 -4.90 -9.37 -4.42
CA PHE A 41 -4.01 -8.68 -3.49
C PHE A 41 -4.45 -8.91 -2.02
N ASP A 42 -3.67 -9.71 -1.28
CA ASP A 42 -4.11 -10.35 -0.03
C ASP A 42 -4.37 -9.35 1.12
N GLY A 43 -4.01 -8.08 0.94
CA GLY A 43 -4.07 -7.05 1.99
C GLY A 43 -3.18 -7.39 3.20
N SER A 44 -2.34 -8.41 3.09
CA SER A 44 -1.49 -8.92 4.15
C SER A 44 -0.39 -7.93 4.49
N LEU A 45 -0.02 -7.89 5.78
CA LEU A 45 1.07 -7.06 6.29
C LEU A 45 2.38 -7.28 5.51
N VAL A 46 2.69 -8.55 5.18
CA VAL A 46 3.91 -8.90 4.43
C VAL A 46 3.88 -8.32 3.01
N ALA A 47 2.73 -8.34 2.35
CA ALA A 47 2.58 -7.73 1.04
C ALA A 47 2.76 -6.20 1.12
N ALA A 48 2.11 -5.56 2.09
CA ALA A 48 2.24 -4.11 2.30
C ALA A 48 3.68 -3.67 2.60
N GLN A 49 4.38 -4.38 3.49
CA GLN A 49 5.79 -4.14 3.78
C GLN A 49 6.68 -4.32 2.54
N ARG A 50 6.44 -5.36 1.74
CA ARG A 50 7.19 -5.58 0.49
C ARG A 50 6.96 -4.45 -0.50
N HIS A 51 5.72 -4.04 -0.72
CA HIS A 51 5.42 -2.95 -1.64
C HIS A 51 6.00 -1.63 -1.16
N ARG A 52 6.06 -1.40 0.15
CA ARG A 52 6.67 -0.20 0.73
C ARG A 52 8.16 -0.08 0.42
N ALA A 53 8.89 -1.20 0.45
CA ALA A 53 10.29 -1.27 0.04
C ALA A 53 10.46 -1.19 -1.48
N GLU A 54 9.52 -1.77 -2.25
CA GLU A 54 9.52 -1.74 -3.70
C GLU A 54 9.37 -0.31 -4.24
N ILE A 55 8.50 0.51 -3.63
CA ILE A 55 8.19 1.90 -4.06
C ILE A 55 9.39 2.82 -4.10
N GLU A 56 10.38 2.61 -3.22
CA GLU A 56 11.59 3.44 -3.16
C GLU A 56 12.42 3.33 -4.44
N THR A 57 12.35 2.19 -5.13
CA THR A 57 13.09 1.90 -6.37
C THR A 57 12.19 1.66 -7.58
N ALA A 58 10.87 1.58 -7.38
CA ALA A 58 9.88 1.34 -8.40
C ALA A 58 9.83 2.47 -9.45
N SER A 59 9.57 2.07 -10.69
CA SER A 59 9.16 2.96 -11.79
C SER A 59 7.72 3.45 -11.59
N ASP A 60 7.36 4.53 -12.26
CA ASP A 60 6.02 5.13 -12.15
C ASP A 60 4.90 4.16 -12.53
N GLU A 61 5.08 3.37 -13.59
CA GLU A 61 4.15 2.31 -13.98
C GLU A 61 3.94 1.30 -12.84
N ARG A 62 5.02 0.95 -12.13
CA ARG A 62 4.93 0.04 -10.99
C ARG A 62 4.27 0.68 -9.78
N LEU A 63 4.46 1.99 -9.56
CA LEU A 63 3.72 2.74 -8.54
C LEU A 63 2.22 2.76 -8.82
N ASP A 64 1.83 2.90 -10.09
CA ASP A 64 0.45 2.80 -10.54
C ASP A 64 -0.14 1.40 -10.27
N GLU A 65 0.58 0.34 -10.61
CA GLU A 65 0.15 -1.04 -10.31
C GLU A 65 -0.02 -1.27 -8.81
N ILE A 66 0.93 -0.79 -8.00
CA ILE A 66 0.84 -0.91 -6.54
C ILE A 66 -0.35 -0.11 -6.02
N ALA A 67 -0.51 1.14 -6.42
CA ALA A 67 -1.64 1.98 -6.00
C ALA A 67 -2.99 1.37 -6.41
N ALA A 68 -3.09 0.79 -7.60
CA ALA A 68 -4.29 0.09 -8.07
C ALA A 68 -4.59 -1.19 -7.26
N GLY A 69 -3.55 -1.84 -6.71
CA GLY A 69 -3.69 -2.96 -5.79
C GLY A 69 -4.30 -2.59 -4.43
N TYR A 70 -4.31 -1.30 -4.07
CA TYR A 70 -4.93 -0.78 -2.85
C TYR A 70 -6.07 0.20 -3.19
N PRO A 71 -7.33 -0.24 -3.15
CA PRO A 71 -8.48 0.59 -3.52
C PRO A 71 -8.54 1.91 -2.74
N GLU A 72 -8.12 1.90 -1.47
CA GLU A 72 -8.05 3.08 -0.63
C GLU A 72 -6.96 4.08 -1.05
N ILE A 73 -5.83 3.61 -1.59
CA ILE A 73 -4.75 4.46 -2.09
C ILE A 73 -5.16 5.06 -3.43
N ALA A 74 -5.69 4.23 -4.34
CA ALA A 74 -6.18 4.69 -5.63
C ALA A 74 -7.28 5.77 -5.45
N ALA A 75 -8.28 5.51 -4.61
CA ALA A 75 -9.36 6.46 -4.35
C ALA A 75 -8.87 7.75 -3.68
N ALA A 76 -7.90 7.65 -2.76
CA ALA A 76 -7.32 8.83 -2.12
C ALA A 76 -6.48 9.65 -3.11
N TRP A 77 -5.74 9.00 -4.01
CA TRP A 77 -4.96 9.67 -5.06
C TRP A 77 -5.87 10.41 -6.07
N GLU A 78 -6.98 9.81 -6.50
CA GLU A 78 -7.94 10.50 -7.38
C GLU A 78 -8.58 11.73 -6.73
N ARG A 79 -8.72 11.74 -5.40
CA ARG A 79 -9.24 12.89 -4.65
C ARG A 79 -8.21 14.00 -4.46
N ASP A 80 -6.94 13.63 -4.28
CA ASP A 80 -5.84 14.57 -4.00
C ASP A 80 -5.23 15.14 -5.29
N GLY A 81 -5.04 14.29 -6.32
CA GLY A 81 -4.46 14.66 -7.63
C GLY A 81 -5.40 15.40 -8.58
N SER A 82 -6.62 15.73 -8.15
CA SER A 82 -7.60 16.53 -8.91
C SER A 82 -7.60 18.03 -8.55
N SER A 83 -6.63 18.52 -7.76
CA SER A 83 -6.47 19.94 -7.43
C SER A 83 -5.49 20.67 -8.36
#